data_AF-A0A1A2MXG8-F1
#
_entry.id   AF-A0A1A2MXG8-F1
#
_cell.length_a   1.000
_cell.length_b   1.000
_cell.length_c   1.000
_cell.angle_alpha   90.00
_cell.angle_beta   90.00
_cell.angle_gamma   90.00
#
_symmetry.space_group_name_H-M   'P 1'
#
loop_
_entity.id
_entity.type
_entity.pdbx_description
1 polymer ?
#
loop_
_entity_poly.entity_id
_entity_poly.type
_entity_poly.pdbx_seq_one_letter_code
_entity_poly.pdbx_strand_id
1 'polypeptide(L)' 'MHRGKLDDTPEVIEFAQTLEDVVVSTVESGKMTKDLAILIGPDQKWQQSEEFLNSIAENLEKKLVS' A
#
# COMPACT_ATOMS: atom_id res chain seq x y z
N MET A 1 -4.81 -13.06 2.75
CA MET A 1 -4.54 -14.41 2.18
C MET A 1 -5.13 -15.59 2.95
N HIS A 2 -4.80 -15.79 4.25
CA HIS A 2 -5.19 -17.02 4.97
C HIS A 2 -6.72 -17.26 5.02
N ARG A 3 -7.51 -16.25 5.36
CA ARG A 3 -8.99 -16.33 5.38
C ARG A 3 -9.57 -16.73 4.03
N GLY A 4 -9.14 -16.07 2.94
CA GLY A 4 -9.60 -16.40 1.59
C GLY A 4 -9.35 -17.86 1.19
N LYS A 5 -8.26 -18.47 1.66
CA LYS A 5 -7.97 -19.90 1.45
C LYS A 5 -8.87 -20.82 2.27
N LEU A 6 -9.18 -20.45 3.51
CA LEU A 6 -10.06 -21.24 4.38
C LEU A 6 -11.51 -21.19 3.94
N ASP A 7 -11.94 -20.04 3.43
CA ASP A 7 -13.33 -19.75 3.09
C ASP A 7 -13.63 -20.01 1.59
N ASP A 8 -12.65 -20.48 0.80
CA ASP A 8 -12.71 -20.67 -0.66
C ASP A 8 -13.21 -19.42 -1.41
N THR A 9 -12.66 -18.26 -1.05
CA THR A 9 -13.01 -16.94 -1.61
C THR A 9 -11.80 -16.33 -2.34
N PRO A 10 -11.60 -16.66 -3.62
CA PRO A 10 -10.44 -16.20 -4.39
C PRO A 10 -10.39 -14.67 -4.53
N GLU A 11 -11.54 -13.98 -4.52
CA GLU A 11 -11.62 -12.53 -4.62
C GLU A 11 -10.98 -11.84 -3.41
N VAL A 12 -11.07 -12.45 -2.21
CA VAL A 12 -10.43 -11.95 -0.99
C VAL A 12 -8.92 -12.11 -1.06
N ILE A 13 -8.45 -13.17 -1.73
CA ILE A 13 -7.01 -13.40 -1.98
C ILE A 13 -6.49 -12.36 -2.96
N GLU A 14 -7.19 -12.14 -4.07
CA GLU A 14 -6.82 -11.15 -5.09
C GLU A 14 -6.81 -9.72 -4.55
N PHE A 15 -7.83 -9.33 -3.78
CA PHE A 15 -7.87 -8.05 -3.10
C PHE A 15 -6.65 -7.86 -2.18
N ALA A 16 -6.32 -8.88 -1.38
CA ALA A 16 -5.19 -8.79 -0.45
C ALA A 16 -3.84 -8.69 -1.20
N GLN A 17 -3.66 -9.42 -2.31
CA GLN A 17 -2.46 -9.27 -3.14
C GLN A 17 -2.35 -7.86 -3.72
N THR A 18 -3.46 -7.37 -4.27
CA THR A 18 -3.54 -6.04 -4.86
C THR A 18 -3.20 -4.95 -3.85
N LEU A 19 -3.71 -5.09 -2.62
CA LEU A 19 -3.40 -4.19 -1.52
C LEU A 19 -1.91 -4.19 -1.17
N GLU A 20 -1.28 -5.37 -1.05
CA GLU A 20 0.16 -5.48 -0.78
C GLU A 20 0.99 -4.81 -1.88
N ASP A 21 0.66 -5.08 -3.15
CA ASP A 21 1.34 -4.48 -4.31
C ASP A 21 1.17 -2.94 -4.33
N VAL A 22 0.00 -2.42 -3.96
CA VAL A 22 -0.27 -0.97 -3.88
C VAL A 22 0.56 -0.32 -2.78
N VAL A 23 0.66 -0.95 -1.60
CA VAL A 23 1.47 -0.41 -0.49
C VAL A 23 2.94 -0.31 -0.91
N VAL A 24 3.49 -1.39 -1.47
CA VAL A 24 4.89 -1.43 -1.92
C VAL A 24 5.15 -0.38 -3.00
N SER A 25 4.34 -0.37 -4.07
CA SER A 25 4.50 0.59 -5.16
C SER A 25 4.32 2.06 -4.73
N THR A 26 3.50 2.32 -3.71
CA THR A 26 3.36 3.66 -3.12
C THR A 26 4.66 4.10 -2.47
N VAL A 27 5.30 3.23 -1.67
CA VAL A 27 6.62 3.50 -1.07
C VAL A 27 7.69 3.67 -2.15
N GLU A 28 7.73 2.81 -3.15
CA GLU A 28 8.70 2.89 -4.27
C GLU A 28 8.51 4.17 -5.11
N SER A 29 7.31 4.73 -5.14
CA SER A 29 7.03 6.04 -5.76
C SER A 29 7.51 7.25 -4.93
N GLY A 30 8.13 7.01 -3.78
CA GLY A 30 8.64 8.04 -2.87
C GLY A 30 7.63 8.55 -1.84
N LYS A 31 6.44 7.95 -1.77
CA LYS A 31 5.41 8.27 -0.77
C LYS A 31 5.51 7.29 0.39
N MET A 32 6.04 7.73 1.53
CA MET A 32 6.28 6.87 2.69
C MET A 32 6.23 7.66 3.99
N THR A 33 6.14 6.97 5.11
CA THR A 33 6.20 7.55 6.46
C THR A 33 7.63 7.87 6.89
N LYS A 34 7.75 8.67 7.96
CA LYS A 34 9.03 9.22 8.45
C LYS A 34 10.07 8.15 8.79
N ASP A 35 9.62 7.04 9.36
CA ASP A 35 10.45 5.89 9.75
C ASP A 35 11.19 5.31 8.54
N LEU A 36 10.51 5.08 7.42
CA LEU A 36 11.12 4.60 6.19
C LEU A 36 12.02 5.66 5.52
N ALA A 37 11.58 6.92 5.52
CA ALA A 37 12.35 8.00 4.92
C ALA A 37 13.73 8.21 5.57
N ILE A 38 13.81 8.09 6.90
CA ILE A 38 15.07 8.20 7.64
C ILE A 38 16.07 7.11 7.24
N LEU A 39 15.61 5.94 6.80
CA LEU A 39 16.49 4.88 6.30
C LEU A 39 17.11 5.20 4.94
N ILE A 40 16.48 6.10 4.16
CA ILE A 40 16.97 6.54 2.85
C ILE A 40 17.96 7.70 3.00
N GLY A 41 17.62 8.71 3.78
CA GLY A 41 18.49 9.86 4.03
C GLY A 41 17.79 11.06 4.67
N PRO A 42 18.55 12.04 5.18
CA PRO A 42 18.01 13.16 5.95
C PRO A 42 17.11 14.11 5.13
N ASP A 43 17.30 14.17 3.81
CA ASP A 43 16.55 15.04 2.91
C ASP A 43 15.33 14.35 2.26
N GLN A 44 15.10 13.07 2.56
CA GLN A 44 13.97 12.33 2.01
C GLN A 44 12.65 12.87 2.58
N LYS A 45 11.78 13.34 1.68
CA LYS A 45 10.43 13.76 2.05
C LYS A 45 9.60 12.56 2.49
N TRP A 46 8.66 12.80 3.40
CA TRP A 46 7.77 11.80 3.97
C TRP A 46 6.37 12.40 4.20
N GLN A 47 5.41 11.52 4.45
CA GLN A 47 4.00 11.83 4.68
C GLN A 47 3.58 11.51 6.11
N GLN A 48 2.68 12.32 6.67
CA GLN A 48 2.01 11.97 7.91
C GLN A 48 1.16 10.70 7.72
N SER A 49 0.82 10.02 8.81
CA SER A 49 0.12 8.73 8.75
C SER A 49 -1.17 8.77 7.93
N GLU A 50 -1.99 9.82 8.10
CA GLU A 50 -3.24 9.98 7.33
C GLU A 50 -2.98 10.24 5.84
N GLU A 51 -1.97 11.04 5.50
CA GLU A 51 -1.60 11.35 4.11
C GLU A 51 -1.10 10.10 3.37
N PHE A 52 -0.35 9.24 4.05
CA PHE A 52 0.11 7.97 3.50
C PHE A 52 -1.05 7.00 3.27
N LEU A 53 -1.98 6.88 4.24
CA LEU A 53 -3.18 6.07 4.08
C LEU A 53 -4.08 6.58 2.95
N ASN A 54 -4.23 7.90 2.78
CA ASN A 54 -4.95 8.49 1.65
C ASN A 54 -4.28 8.14 0.31
N SER A 55 -2.95 8.19 0.25
CA SER A 55 -2.20 7.82 -0.95
C SER A 55 -2.38 6.34 -1.31
N ILE A 56 -2.40 5.45 -0.32
CA ILE A 56 -2.71 4.02 -0.52
C ILE A 56 -4.14 3.86 -1.02
N ALA A 57 -5.12 4.53 -0.39
CA ALA A 57 -6.53 4.42 -0.76
C ALA A 57 -6.79 4.88 -2.21
N GLU A 58 -6.24 6.03 -2.61
CA GLU A 58 -6.33 6.54 -3.98
C GLU A 58 -5.71 5.57 -5.01
N ASN A 59 -4.56 4.98 -4.68
CA ASN A 59 -3.88 4.05 -5.57
C ASN A 59 -4.60 2.70 -5.65
N LEU A 60 -5.18 2.24 -4.54
CA LEU A 60 -5.99 1.02 -4.49
C LEU A 60 -7.26 1.18 -5.31
N GLU A 61 -7.98 2.29 -5.17
CA GLU A 61 -9.19 2.57 -5.95
C GLU A 61 -8.89 2.55 -7.46
N LYS A 62 -7.82 3.22 -7.89
CA LYS A 62 -7.38 3.21 -9.29
C LYS A 62 -7.08 1.80 -9.80
N LYS A 63 -6.52 0.93 -8.96
CA LYS A 63 -6.12 -0.42 -9.36
C LYS A 63 -7.27 -1.41 -9.35
N LEU A 64 -8.30 -1.21 -8.53
CA LEU A 64 -9.51 -2.04 -8.48
C LEU A 64 -10.55 -1.66 -9.54
N VAL A 65 -10.50 -0.45 -10.09
CA VAL A 65 -11.38 0.01 -11.19
C VAL A 65 -10.82 -0.36 -12.58
N SER A 66 -9.55 -0.80 -12.65
CA SER A 66 -8.89 -1.28 -13.86
C SER A 66 -9.19 -2.75 -14.15
#